data_AF-A0A318DM89-F1
#
_entry.id   AF-A0A318DM89-F1
#
_cell.length_a   1.000
_cell.length_b   1.000
_cell.length_c   1.000
_cell.angle_alpha   90.00
_cell.angle_beta   90.00
_cell.angle_gamma   90.00
#
_symmetry.space_group_name_H-M   'P 1'
#
loop_
_entity.id
_entity.type
_entity.pdbx_description
1 polymer ?
#
loop_
_entity_poly.entity_id
_entity_poly.type
_entity_poly.pdbx_seq_one_letter_code
_entity_poly.pdbx_strand_id
1 'polypeptide(L)' 'MNIIFVLIPIAILFVIIAGVVFFWAIRSEQFEDLDRQGSNILFDEEQPAHKPAKPADHDPQP' A
#
# COMPACT_ATOMS: atom_id res chain seq x y z
N MET A 1 17.74 40.99 -6.92
CA MET A 1 17.56 39.92 -7.94
C MET A 1 18.59 38.83 -7.69
N ASN A 2 18.36 37.98 -6.69
CA ASN A 2 19.33 36.94 -6.26
C ASN A 2 18.65 35.61 -5.86
N ILE A 3 17.32 35.61 -5.77
CA ILE A 3 16.51 34.47 -5.29
C ILE A 3 16.59 33.28 -6.27
N ILE A 4 16.84 33.56 -7.55
CA ILE A 4 17.03 32.54 -8.60
C ILE A 4 18.20 31.60 -8.25
N PHE A 5 19.28 32.11 -7.63
CA PHE A 5 20.41 31.28 -7.20
C PHE A 5 20.07 30.31 -6.08
N VAL A 6 18.98 30.56 -5.34
CA VAL A 6 18.46 29.66 -4.29
C VAL A 6 17.38 28.74 -4.85
N LEU A 7 16.53 29.22 -5.77
CA LEU A 7 15.47 28.41 -6.36
C LEU A 7 15.99 27.30 -7.28
N ILE A 8 17.01 27.56 -8.09
CA ILE A 8 17.59 26.56 -9.01
C ILE A 8 18.06 25.30 -8.26
N PRO A 9 18.92 25.38 -7.21
CA PRO A 9 19.37 24.19 -6.49
C PRO A 9 18.24 23.48 -5.74
N ILE A 10 17.28 24.23 -5.19
CA ILE A 10 16.10 23.65 -4.53
C ILE A 10 15.25 22.87 -5.55
N ALA A 11 15.02 23.42 -6.73
CA ALA A 11 14.28 22.74 -7.79
C ALA A 11 14.99 21.46 -8.24
N ILE A 12 16.33 21.50 -8.42
CA ILE A 12 17.13 20.31 -8.74
C ILE A 12 16.98 19.25 -7.65
N LEU A 13 17.02 19.65 -6.37
CA LEU A 13 16.82 18.73 -5.24
C LEU A 13 15.45 18.04 -5.31
N PHE A 14 14.38 18.79 -5.59
CA PHE A 14 13.04 18.20 -5.76
C PHE A 14 12.98 17.22 -6.93
N VAL A 15 13.62 17.53 -8.05
CA VAL A 15 13.67 16.62 -9.20
C VAL A 15 14.42 15.34 -8.86
N ILE A 16 15.53 15.42 -8.13
CA ILE A 16 16.28 14.24 -7.67
C ILE A 16 15.43 13.38 -6.75
N ILE A 17 14.79 14.00 -5.74
CA ILE A 17 13.92 13.28 -4.80
C ILE A 17 12.77 12.60 -5.54
N ALA A 18 12.11 13.33 -6.44
CA ALA A 18 11.03 12.78 -7.26
C ALA A 18 11.52 11.61 -8.12
N GLY A 19 12.70 11.72 -8.74
CA GLY A 19 13.30 10.64 -9.52
C GLY A 19 13.61 9.40 -8.69
N VAL A 20 14.15 9.58 -7.48
CA VAL A 20 14.44 8.47 -6.54
C VAL A 20 13.15 7.78 -6.10
N VAL A 21 12.14 8.54 -5.68
CA VAL A 21 10.83 8.00 -5.26
C VAL A 21 10.15 7.29 -6.42
N PHE A 22 10.18 7.86 -7.62
CA PHE A 22 9.58 7.28 -8.82
C PHE A 22 10.26 5.96 -9.20
N PHE A 23 11.60 5.92 -9.20
CA PHE A 23 12.33 4.70 -9.49
C PHE A 23 12.14 3.62 -8.42
N TRP A 24 12.05 4.02 -7.15
CA TRP A 24 11.70 3.14 -6.04
C TRP A 24 10.30 2.55 -6.21
N ALA A 25 9.30 3.36 -6.58
CA ALA A 25 7.93 2.91 -6.81
C ALA A 25 7.83 1.91 -7.96
N ILE A 26 8.56 2.12 -9.07
CA ILE A 26 8.64 1.17 -10.19
C ILE A 26 9.18 -0.18 -9.72
N ARG A 27 10.24 -0.16 -8.90
CA ARG A 27 10.86 -1.40 -8.39
C ARG A 27 10.03 -2.08 -7.30
N SER A 28 9.17 -1.34 -6.60
CA SER A 28 8.45 -1.82 -5.41
C SER A 28 7.11 -2.52 -5.71
N GLU A 29 6.82 -2.89 -6.96
CA GLU A 29 5.55 -3.54 -7.37
C GLU A 29 4.30 -2.84 -6.78
N GLN A 30 4.38 -1.51 -6.58
CA GLN A 30 3.31 -0.70 -5.96
C GLN A 30 1.98 -0.77 -6.74
N PHE A 31 2.02 -1.24 -7.98
CA PHE A 31 0.84 -1.49 -8.79
C PHE A 31 0.05 -2.73 -8.34
N GLU A 32 0.70 -3.79 -7.86
CA GLU A 32 0.02 -5.00 -7.36
C GLU A 32 -0.73 -4.74 -6.05
N ASP A 33 -0.20 -3.86 -5.20
CA ASP A 33 -0.87 -3.45 -3.96
C ASP A 33 -2.15 -2.62 -4.25
N LEU A 34 -2.14 -1.79 -5.31
CA LEU A 34 -3.33 -1.05 -5.75
C LEU A 34 -4.42 -1.97 -6.31
N ASP A 35 -4.07 -3.01 -7.07
CA ASP A 35 -5.03 -4.00 -7.58
C ASP A 35 -5.67 -4.82 -6.43
N ARG A 36 -4.87 -5.21 -5.44
CA ARG A 36 -5.36 -5.91 -4.24
C ARG A 36 -6.28 -5.04 -3.40
N GLN A 37 -5.96 -3.77 -3.18
CA GLN A 37 -6.83 -2.84 -2.42
C GLN A 37 -8.09 -2.45 -3.20
N GLY A 38 -7.99 -2.28 -4.53
CA GLY A 38 -9.12 -1.97 -5.41
C GLY A 38 -10.15 -3.10 -5.53
N SER A 39 -9.72 -4.37 -5.39
CA SER A 39 -10.66 -5.50 -5.31
C SER A 39 -11.36 -5.58 -3.95
N ASN A 40 -10.68 -5.25 -2.84
CA ASN A 40 -11.29 -5.25 -1.51
C ASN A 40 -12.45 -4.23 -1.41
N ILE A 41 -12.31 -3.01 -1.96
CA ILE A 41 -13.39 -1.99 -1.85
C ILE A 41 -14.68 -2.38 -2.61
N LEU A 42 -14.59 -3.21 -3.66
CA LEU A 42 -15.74 -3.61 -4.47
C LEU A 42 -16.39 -4.91 -3.97
N PHE A 43 -15.63 -5.76 -3.27
CA PHE A 43 -16.07 -7.09 -2.82
C PHE A 43 -16.15 -7.25 -1.29
N ASP A 44 -15.77 -6.23 -0.49
CA ASP A 44 -15.90 -6.26 0.98
C ASP A 44 -17.35 -6.20 1.47
N GLU A 45 -18.33 -5.87 0.62
CA GLU A 45 -19.75 -5.94 0.98
C GLU A 45 -20.28 -7.39 1.00
N GLU A 46 -19.53 -8.37 0.49
CA GLU A 46 -19.96 -9.79 0.40
C GLU A 46 -19.19 -10.76 1.31
N GLN A 47 -18.51 -10.30 2.36
CA GLN A 47 -18.00 -11.22 3.39
C GLN A 47 -19.03 -11.40 4.51
N PRO A 48 -19.81 -12.51 4.54
CA PRO A 48 -20.55 -12.86 5.74
C PRO A 48 -19.51 -13.13 6.82
N ALA A 49 -19.56 -12.35 7.90
CA ALA A 49 -18.74 -12.46 9.10
C ALA A 49 -18.27 -13.89 9.31
N HIS A 50 -16.97 -14.13 9.10
CA HIS A 50 -16.35 -15.42 9.34
C HIS A 50 -16.52 -15.74 10.82
N LYS A 51 -17.52 -16.58 11.08
CA LYS A 51 -17.90 -17.13 12.37
C LYS A 51 -16.64 -17.69 13.03
N PRO A 52 -16.22 -17.20 14.21
CA PRO A 52 -15.11 -17.84 14.90
C PRO A 52 -15.51 -19.29 15.17
N ALA A 53 -14.62 -20.19 14.79
CA ALA A 53 -14.78 -21.62 14.86
C ALA A 53 -15.31 -22.04 16.23
N LYS A 54 -16.41 -22.80 16.22
CA LYS A 54 -16.89 -23.56 17.38
C LYS A 54 -15.72 -24.45 17.83
N PRO A 55 -15.24 -24.35 19.09
CA PRO A 55 -14.24 -25.27 19.59
C PRO A 55 -14.79 -26.69 19.47
N ALA A 56 -14.00 -27.55 18.83
CA ALA A 56 -14.31 -28.95 18.66
C ALA A 56 -14.51 -29.58 20.04
N ASP A 57 -15.72 -30.09 20.23
CA ASP A 57 -16.14 -31.00 21.28
C ASP A 57 -15.08 -32.11 21.43
N HIS A 58 -14.30 -32.05 22.50
CA HIS A 58 -13.44 -33.14 22.94
C HIS A 58 -14.22 -33.93 23.98
N ASP A 59 -14.91 -34.96 23.51
CA ASP A 59 -15.41 -36.01 24.39
C ASP A 59 -15.19 -37.37 23.71
N PRO A 60 -14.09 -38.09 24.00
CA PRO A 60 -14.03 -39.53 23.81
C PRO A 60 -14.49 -40.20 25.12
N GLN A 61 -15.77 -40.58 25.18
CA GLN A 61 -16.28 -41.57 26.15
C GLN A 61 -15.52 -42.90 26.01
N PRO A 62 -15.33 -43.63 27.13
CA PRO A 62 -16.31 -44.66 27.50
C PRO A 62 -17.12 -44.35 28.77
#